data_AF-A0A516GNL5-F1
#
_entry.id   AF-A0A516GNL5-F1
#
_cell.length_a   1.000
_cell.length_b   1.000
_cell.length_c   1.000
_cell.angle_alpha   90.00
_cell.angle_beta   90.00
_cell.angle_gamma   90.00
#
_symmetry.space_group_name_H-M   'P 1'
#
loop_
_entity.id
_entity.type
_entity.pdbx_description
1 polymer ?
#
loop_
_entity_poly.entity_id
_entity_poly.type
_entity_poly.pdbx_seq_one_letter_code
_entity_poly.pdbx_strand_id
1 'polypeptide(L)'
;MKFFKVLFLCNLVLCSITNCASQKLEKKVPVSIKEVYKTHWNSGVKGGGSGVNIFIVLEDQLPDQITLDSLYFNTFQLPLKQDNRNELLFVGRQVNATNKKYIHPTSSKITVDAVTETITQKTKFELDENECIIQYTESGTVKYFKYVDLYTKSTPPIPNTRPKP
;
A
#
# COMPACT_ATOMS: atom_id res chain seq x y z
N MET A 1 4.63 -57.34 -19.19
CA MET A 1 5.30 -56.78 -17.97
C MET A 1 6.23 -55.58 -18.24
N LYS A 2 6.20 -54.94 -19.43
CA LYS A 2 7.03 -53.74 -19.72
C LYS A 2 6.22 -52.43 -19.68
N PHE A 3 4.93 -52.47 -20.02
CA PHE A 3 4.03 -51.32 -19.97
C PHE A 3 3.74 -50.80 -18.56
N PHE A 4 3.75 -51.68 -17.54
CA PHE A 4 3.51 -51.25 -16.15
C PHE A 4 4.69 -50.47 -15.56
N LYS A 5 5.93 -50.74 -16.03
CA LYS A 5 7.13 -50.01 -15.59
C LYS A 5 7.21 -48.59 -16.17
N VAL A 6 6.66 -48.38 -17.38
CA VAL A 6 6.59 -47.06 -18.02
C VAL A 6 5.56 -46.16 -17.34
N LEU A 7 4.43 -46.72 -16.88
CA LEU A 7 3.42 -45.98 -16.13
C LEU A 7 3.93 -45.53 -14.74
N PHE A 8 4.82 -46.32 -14.13
CA PHE A 8 5.44 -46.00 -12.83
C PHE A 8 6.54 -44.92 -12.96
N LEU A 9 7.28 -44.88 -14.08
CA LEU A 9 8.28 -43.83 -14.35
C LEU A 9 7.65 -42.47 -14.69
N CYS A 10 6.43 -42.45 -15.26
CA CYS A 10 5.76 -41.20 -15.65
C CYS A 10 5.11 -40.47 -14.46
N ASN A 11 4.82 -41.18 -13.36
CA ASN A 11 4.22 -40.59 -12.16
C ASN A 11 5.21 -39.79 -11.28
N LEU A 12 6.53 -39.95 -11.49
CA LEU A 12 7.54 -39.26 -10.67
C LEU A 12 7.83 -37.82 -11.13
N VAL A 13 7.31 -37.39 -12.28
CA VAL A 13 7.60 -36.07 -12.89
C VAL A 13 6.52 -35.02 -12.60
N LEU A 14 5.41 -35.37 -11.93
CA LEU A 14 4.30 -34.45 -11.67
C LEU A 14 4.30 -33.80 -10.27
N CYS A 15 5.30 -34.06 -9.42
CA CYS A 15 5.36 -33.50 -8.05
C CYS A 15 6.21 -32.21 -7.93
N SER A 16 6.73 -31.68 -9.02
CA SER A 16 7.58 -30.49 -8.96
C SER A 16 6.73 -29.22 -8.92
N ILE A 17 6.91 -28.45 -7.84
CA ILE A 17 6.55 -27.03 -7.58
C ILE A 17 5.10 -26.67 -7.20
N THR A 18 4.60 -27.18 -6.07
CA THR A 18 3.66 -26.41 -5.23
C THR A 18 4.43 -25.56 -4.22
N ASN A 19 5.15 -24.53 -4.69
CA ASN A 19 5.65 -23.48 -3.80
C ASN A 19 4.46 -22.59 -3.38
N CYS A 20 3.64 -23.08 -2.45
CA CYS A 20 2.74 -22.24 -1.67
C CYS A 20 3.60 -21.48 -0.65
N ALA A 21 4.30 -20.45 -1.12
CA ALA A 21 5.05 -19.56 -0.26
C ALA A 21 4.04 -18.72 0.55
N SER A 22 3.60 -19.25 1.69
CA SER A 22 2.96 -18.46 2.72
C SER A 22 3.97 -17.38 3.14
N GLN A 23 3.69 -16.12 2.78
CA GLN A 23 4.56 -15.00 3.10
C GLN A 23 4.57 -14.86 4.62
N LYS A 24 5.72 -15.11 5.25
CA LYS A 24 5.85 -15.02 6.70
C LYS A 24 5.69 -13.57 7.12
N LEU A 25 4.74 -13.31 8.02
CA LEU A 25 4.61 -12.01 8.69
C LEU A 25 5.66 -11.94 9.80
N GLU A 26 6.42 -10.85 9.78
CA GLU A 26 7.39 -10.56 10.83
C GLU A 26 6.66 -10.14 12.10
N LYS A 27 7.09 -10.69 13.24
CA LYS A 27 6.46 -10.40 14.54
C LYS A 27 6.85 -9.03 15.09
N LYS A 28 7.99 -8.49 14.65
CA LYS A 28 8.51 -7.21 15.10
C LYS A 28 9.22 -6.53 13.92
N VAL A 29 8.88 -5.27 13.69
CA VAL A 29 9.59 -4.45 12.71
C VAL A 29 10.82 -3.81 13.33
N PRO A 30 11.94 -3.74 12.60
CA PRO A 30 13.16 -3.02 13.03
C PRO A 30 13.01 -1.48 13.01
N VAL A 31 11.79 -0.96 13.01
CA VAL A 31 11.45 0.47 12.89
C VAL A 31 10.44 0.84 13.96
N SER A 32 10.67 1.95 14.65
CA SER A 32 9.74 2.51 15.63
C SER A 32 8.61 3.26 14.91
N ILE A 33 7.44 2.64 14.78
CA ILE A 33 6.25 3.27 14.21
C ILE A 33 5.50 3.99 15.33
N LYS A 34 5.38 5.31 15.22
CA LYS A 34 4.64 6.15 16.17
C LYS A 34 3.13 5.95 16.03
N GLU A 35 2.64 6.12 14.80
CA GLU A 35 1.22 5.97 14.48
C GLU A 35 1.03 5.66 13.00
N VAL A 36 -0.04 4.94 12.70
CA VAL A 36 -0.56 4.82 11.34
C VAL A 36 -2.01 5.26 11.33
N TYR A 37 -2.35 6.20 10.44
CA TYR A 37 -3.71 6.71 10.35
C TYR A 37 -4.14 6.92 8.90
N LYS A 38 -5.46 6.83 8.67
CA LYS A 38 -6.09 7.10 7.37
C LYS A 38 -6.90 8.40 7.42
N THR A 39 -6.89 9.15 6.33
CA THR A 39 -7.78 10.30 6.11
C THR A 39 -8.53 10.16 4.81
N HIS A 40 -9.82 10.51 4.85
CA HIS A 40 -10.64 10.66 3.66
C HIS A 40 -10.54 12.10 3.16
N TRP A 41 -10.48 12.26 1.85
CA TRP A 41 -10.53 13.58 1.21
C TRP A 41 -11.51 13.58 0.04
N ASN A 42 -12.17 14.72 -0.15
CA ASN A 42 -12.99 15.02 -1.31
C ASN A 42 -12.56 16.38 -1.89
N SER A 43 -12.65 16.55 -3.19
CA SER A 43 -12.27 17.82 -3.82
C SER A 43 -13.34 18.91 -3.65
N GLY A 44 -14.52 18.59 -3.13
CA GLY A 44 -15.64 19.54 -2.93
C GLY A 44 -16.32 20.06 -4.21
N VAL A 45 -15.84 19.69 -5.41
CA VAL A 45 -16.37 20.14 -6.70
C VAL A 45 -16.90 18.98 -7.55
N LYS A 46 -17.88 19.26 -8.40
CA LYS A 46 -18.48 18.27 -9.31
C LYS A 46 -17.42 17.77 -10.29
N GLY A 47 -17.21 16.45 -10.33
CA GLY A 47 -16.15 15.82 -11.13
C GLY A 47 -14.75 15.94 -10.54
N GLY A 48 -14.61 16.54 -9.35
CA GLY A 48 -13.37 16.48 -8.58
C GLY A 48 -13.15 15.08 -8.00
N GLY A 49 -11.88 14.74 -7.75
CA GLY A 49 -11.51 13.44 -7.19
C GLY A 49 -11.93 13.29 -5.72
N SER A 50 -11.86 12.05 -5.25
CA SER A 50 -11.89 11.71 -3.83
C SER A 50 -10.93 10.54 -3.59
N GLY A 51 -10.64 10.25 -2.34
CA GLY A 51 -9.77 9.13 -2.04
C GLY A 51 -9.45 8.97 -0.57
N VAL A 52 -8.50 8.09 -0.32
CA VAL A 52 -7.97 7.78 1.01
C VAL A 52 -6.46 7.96 0.99
N ASN A 53 -5.94 8.71 1.94
CA ASN A 53 -4.51 8.75 2.21
C ASN A 53 -4.24 7.96 3.48
N ILE A 54 -3.21 7.13 3.47
CA ILE A 54 -2.73 6.40 4.63
C ILE A 54 -1.34 6.93 4.96
N PHE A 55 -1.16 7.33 6.21
CA PHE A 55 0.06 7.93 6.72
C PHE A 55 0.72 6.98 7.71
N ILE A 56 2.02 6.76 7.54
CA ILE A 56 2.87 6.07 8.51
C ILE A 56 3.81 7.12 9.08
N VAL A 57 3.73 7.35 10.39
CA VAL A 57 4.61 8.26 11.12
C VAL A 57 5.61 7.42 11.92
N LEU A 58 6.88 7.67 11.71
CA LEU A 58 7.96 7.03 12.45
C LEU A 58 8.35 7.86 13.68
N GLU A 59 8.85 7.20 14.71
CA GLU A 59 9.50 7.89 15.84
C GLU A 59 10.93 8.32 15.48
N ASP A 60 11.63 7.48 14.71
CA ASP A 60 13.03 7.66 14.31
C ASP A 60 13.21 7.46 12.80
N GLN A 61 14.32 7.96 12.26
CA GLN A 61 14.69 7.72 10.87
C GLN A 61 14.85 6.22 10.60
N LEU A 62 14.52 5.80 9.38
CA LEU A 62 14.76 4.43 8.94
C LEU A 62 16.27 4.15 8.92
N PRO A 63 16.71 2.96 9.36
CA PRO A 63 18.07 2.51 9.09
C PRO A 63 18.34 2.43 7.58
N ASP A 64 19.57 2.74 7.14
CA ASP A 64 19.94 2.83 5.72
C ASP A 64 19.63 1.56 4.90
N GLN A 65 19.60 0.40 5.55
CA GLN A 65 19.31 -0.88 4.93
C GLN A 65 17.81 -1.20 4.82
N ILE A 66 16.91 -0.32 5.30
CA ILE A 66 15.46 -0.53 5.30
C ILE A 66 14.76 0.51 4.43
N THR A 67 13.93 0.03 3.50
CA THR A 67 13.02 0.87 2.70
C THR A 67 11.58 0.45 2.92
N LEU A 68 10.68 1.43 3.12
CA LEU A 68 9.24 1.18 3.13
C LEU A 68 8.69 1.28 1.70
N ASP A 69 8.30 0.14 1.14
CA ASP A 69 8.00 0.04 -0.30
C ASP A 69 6.53 0.29 -0.60
N SER A 70 5.64 -0.43 0.11
CA SER A 70 4.21 -0.36 -0.11
C SER A 70 3.42 -0.78 1.12
N LEU A 71 2.13 -0.49 1.09
CA LEU A 71 1.19 -0.83 2.15
C LEU A 71 -0.03 -1.52 1.57
N TYR A 72 -0.41 -2.64 2.17
CA TYR A 72 -1.65 -3.33 1.91
C TYR A 72 -2.71 -2.87 2.90
N PHE A 73 -3.83 -2.42 2.37
CA PHE A 73 -4.99 -2.00 3.16
C PHE A 73 -6.27 -2.35 2.43
N ASN A 74 -7.20 -2.99 3.14
CA ASN A 74 -8.44 -3.49 2.56
C ASN A 74 -8.17 -4.37 1.33
N THR A 75 -8.55 -3.93 0.12
CA THR A 75 -8.33 -4.62 -1.17
C THR A 75 -7.25 -3.97 -2.03
N PHE A 76 -6.50 -3.02 -1.48
CA PHE A 76 -5.53 -2.22 -2.22
C PHE A 76 -4.09 -2.48 -1.76
N GLN A 77 -3.17 -2.41 -2.72
CA GLN A 77 -1.75 -2.18 -2.46
C GLN A 77 -1.40 -0.76 -2.90
N LEU A 78 -0.85 0.02 -1.99
CA LEU A 78 -0.50 1.42 -2.21
C LEU A 78 1.02 1.57 -2.13
N PRO A 79 1.69 2.13 -3.16
CA PRO A 79 3.10 2.48 -3.04
C PRO A 79 3.25 3.55 -1.95
N LEU A 80 4.23 3.36 -1.07
CA LEU A 80 4.56 4.33 -0.04
C LEU A 80 5.55 5.35 -0.62
N LYS A 81 5.30 6.63 -0.35
CA LYS A 81 6.22 7.72 -0.69
C LYS A 81 6.56 8.50 0.56
N GLN A 82 7.85 8.71 0.79
CA GLN A 82 8.32 9.60 1.84
C GLN A 82 7.90 11.04 1.54
N ASP A 83 7.50 11.79 2.56
CA ASP A 83 7.17 13.21 2.42
C ASP A 83 8.45 14.03 2.27
N ASN A 84 8.52 14.86 1.23
CA ASN A 84 9.71 15.67 0.93
C ASN A 84 10.05 16.70 2.01
N ARG A 85 9.12 17.01 2.93
CA ARG A 85 9.31 17.98 4.02
C ARG A 85 9.42 17.31 5.39
N ASN A 86 9.16 16.01 5.47
CA ASN A 86 9.22 15.25 6.71
C ASN A 86 9.68 13.82 6.42
N GLU A 87 10.95 13.56 6.70
CA GLU A 87 11.57 12.26 6.48
C GLU A 87 10.97 11.14 7.32
N LEU A 88 10.28 11.47 8.42
CA LEU A 88 9.60 10.50 9.30
C LEU A 88 8.17 10.19 8.83
N LEU A 89 7.72 10.76 7.72
CA LEU A 89 6.36 10.61 7.22
C LEU A 89 6.35 9.90 5.87
N PHE A 90 5.58 8.82 5.78
CA PHE A 90 5.32 8.10 4.54
C PHE A 90 3.83 8.13 4.22
N VAL A 91 3.50 8.24 2.93
CA VAL A 91 2.12 8.39 2.46
C VAL A 91 1.82 7.40 1.35
N GLY A 92 0.80 6.58 1.56
CA GLY A 92 0.12 5.78 0.52
C GLY A 92 -1.15 6.50 0.08
N ARG A 93 -1.38 6.63 -1.24
CA ARG A 93 -2.53 7.36 -1.78
C ARG A 93 -3.40 6.47 -2.66
N GLN A 94 -4.65 6.34 -2.26
CA GLN A 94 -5.71 5.75 -3.06
C GLN A 94 -6.59 6.88 -3.62
N VAL A 95 -6.86 6.85 -4.91
CA VAL A 95 -7.76 7.81 -5.57
C VAL A 95 -8.94 7.05 -6.15
N ASN A 96 -10.16 7.42 -5.77
CA ASN A 96 -11.37 6.90 -6.40
C ASN A 96 -11.47 7.47 -7.82
N ALA A 97 -11.57 6.59 -8.81
CA ALA A 97 -11.75 6.98 -10.20
C ALA A 97 -13.16 7.57 -10.39
N THR A 98 -13.32 8.88 -10.24
CA THR A 98 -14.50 9.60 -10.70
C THR A 98 -14.15 10.26 -12.02
N ASN A 99 -14.42 9.59 -13.14
CA ASN A 99 -14.16 10.02 -14.52
C ASN A 99 -12.72 10.50 -14.80
N LYS A 100 -11.91 9.61 -15.39
CA LYS A 100 -10.66 9.84 -16.14
C LYS A 100 -9.89 11.14 -15.83
N LYS A 101 -8.72 10.96 -15.21
CA LYS A 101 -7.59 11.89 -15.11
C LYS A 101 -7.68 12.92 -13.97
N TYR A 102 -7.49 12.44 -12.74
CA TYR A 102 -7.11 13.31 -11.63
C TYR A 102 -5.67 13.77 -11.83
N ILE A 103 -5.48 15.00 -12.32
CA ILE A 103 -4.20 15.70 -12.34
C ILE A 103 -4.13 16.50 -11.04
N HIS A 104 -3.17 16.19 -10.18
CA HIS A 104 -2.86 17.01 -9.01
C HIS A 104 -2.55 18.45 -9.46
N PRO A 105 -3.28 19.48 -9.01
CA PRO A 105 -2.88 20.86 -9.25
C PRO A 105 -1.84 21.24 -8.19
N THR A 106 -0.65 20.64 -8.27
CA THR A 106 0.51 21.19 -7.58
C THR A 106 1.15 22.15 -8.57
N SER A 107 1.22 23.43 -8.18
CA SER A 107 1.98 24.46 -8.88
C SER A 107 3.34 23.92 -9.33
N SER A 108 3.68 24.23 -10.59
CA SER A 108 4.93 23.89 -11.29
C SER A 108 4.92 22.54 -12.00
N LYS A 109 4.65 22.58 -13.32
CA LYS A 109 5.04 21.59 -14.36
C LYS A 109 5.49 20.22 -13.80
N ILE A 110 4.55 19.31 -13.61
CA ILE A 110 4.85 17.89 -13.37
C ILE A 110 4.50 17.13 -14.64
N THR A 111 5.52 16.51 -15.23
CA THR A 111 5.44 15.54 -16.32
C THR A 111 4.49 14.39 -15.96
N VAL A 112 3.90 13.77 -16.97
CA VAL A 112 2.72 12.88 -16.92
C VAL A 112 2.93 11.57 -16.11
N ASP A 113 4.06 11.37 -15.43
CA ASP A 113 4.51 10.05 -14.96
C ASP A 113 4.33 9.77 -13.46
N ALA A 114 3.56 10.57 -12.73
CA ALA A 114 3.36 10.35 -11.29
C ALA A 114 1.88 10.17 -10.89
N VAL A 115 1.07 9.58 -11.77
CA VAL A 115 -0.15 8.90 -11.30
C VAL A 115 0.34 7.71 -10.49
N THR A 116 0.35 7.82 -9.16
CA THR A 116 0.55 6.66 -8.27
C THR A 116 -0.51 5.65 -8.64
N GLU A 117 -0.11 4.62 -9.39
CA GLU A 117 -0.97 3.51 -9.77
C GLU A 117 -1.46 2.88 -8.47
N THR A 118 -2.71 3.20 -8.09
CA THR A 118 -3.43 2.38 -7.13
C THR A 118 -3.60 1.05 -7.84
N ILE A 119 -2.76 0.08 -7.49
CA ILE A 119 -2.92 -1.26 -8.00
C ILE A 119 -4.03 -1.89 -7.18
N THR A 120 -5.22 -2.02 -7.78
CA THR A 120 -6.28 -2.90 -7.26
C THR A 120 -5.85 -4.34 -7.51
N GLN A 121 -4.80 -4.77 -6.80
CA GLN A 121 -4.47 -6.17 -6.69
C GLN A 121 -5.25 -6.69 -5.51
N LYS A 122 -6.14 -7.66 -5.78
CA LYS A 122 -6.82 -8.46 -4.76
C LYS A 122 -5.74 -8.93 -3.78
N THR A 123 -5.68 -8.30 -2.60
CA THR A 123 -4.58 -8.55 -1.67
C THR A 123 -4.64 -10.02 -1.25
N LYS A 124 -3.47 -10.63 -1.08
CA LYS A 124 -3.35 -12.01 -0.60
C LYS A 124 -3.61 -12.12 0.91
N PHE A 125 -3.91 -11.00 1.56
CA PHE A 125 -4.11 -10.87 2.98
C PHE A 125 -5.56 -10.50 3.27
N GLU A 126 -6.16 -11.20 4.22
CA GLU A 126 -7.43 -10.83 4.82
C GLU A 126 -7.12 -9.84 5.95
N LEU A 127 -7.64 -8.61 5.83
CA LEU A 127 -7.33 -7.49 6.72
C LEU A 127 -8.64 -6.83 7.17
N ASP A 128 -8.74 -6.58 8.47
CA ASP A 128 -9.84 -5.79 9.03
C ASP A 128 -9.64 -4.29 8.75
N GLU A 129 -10.67 -3.47 9.00
CA GLU A 129 -10.65 -2.03 8.70
C GLU A 129 -9.58 -1.23 9.47
N ASN A 130 -9.13 -1.77 10.60
CA ASN A 130 -8.12 -1.18 11.48
C ASN A 130 -6.75 -1.84 11.30
N GLU A 131 -6.59 -2.65 10.25
CA GLU A 131 -5.36 -3.38 9.98
C GLU A 131 -4.75 -2.95 8.65
N CYS A 132 -3.43 -2.97 8.60
CA CYS A 132 -2.67 -2.87 7.36
C CYS A 132 -1.41 -3.73 7.43
N ILE A 133 -0.91 -4.13 6.27
CA ILE A 133 0.41 -4.75 6.18
C ILE A 133 1.37 -3.78 5.50
N ILE A 134 2.47 -3.49 6.18
CA ILE A 134 3.57 -2.71 5.64
C ILE A 134 4.55 -3.69 4.99
N GLN A 135 4.78 -3.51 3.69
CA GLN A 135 5.85 -4.19 2.97
C GLN A 135 7.10 -3.31 3.02
N TYR A 136 8.20 -3.90 3.43
CA TYR A 136 9.50 -3.25 3.48
C TYR A 136 10.59 -4.17 2.97
N THR A 137 11.67 -3.58 2.48
CA THR A 137 12.86 -4.32 2.07
C THR A 137 13.96 -4.06 3.09
N GLU A 138 14.51 -5.13 3.66
CA GLU A 138 15.66 -5.07 4.57
C GLU A 138 16.84 -5.80 3.92
N SER A 139 17.91 -5.07 3.61
CA SER A 139 19.13 -5.62 2.99
C SER A 139 18.82 -6.46 1.72
N GLY A 140 17.87 -6.00 0.90
CA GLY A 140 17.45 -6.67 -0.34
C GLY A 140 16.43 -7.80 -0.16
N THR A 141 15.99 -8.09 1.07
CA THR A 141 14.95 -9.09 1.35
C THR A 141 13.62 -8.42 1.64
N VAL A 142 12.58 -8.76 0.87
CA VAL A 142 11.22 -8.27 1.09
C VAL A 142 10.60 -8.95 2.31
N LYS A 143 10.02 -8.14 3.19
CA LYS A 143 9.38 -8.54 4.45
C LYS A 143 8.05 -7.83 4.62
N TYR A 144 7.22 -8.40 5.49
CA TYR A 144 5.85 -7.95 5.71
C TYR A 144 5.57 -7.85 7.20
N PHE A 145 4.96 -6.74 7.61
CA PHE A 145 4.57 -6.52 9.00
C PHE A 145 3.12 -6.08 9.11
N LYS A 146 2.37 -6.75 9.99
CA LYS A 146 0.97 -6.42 10.26
C LYS A 146 0.90 -5.38 11.37
N TYR A 147 0.27 -4.25 11.07
CA TYR A 147 -0.09 -3.21 12.03
C TYR A 147 -1.60 -3.27 12.27
N VAL A 148 -2.03 -3.25 13.54
CA VAL A 148 -3.42 -3.54 13.94
C VAL A 148 -4.14 -2.34 14.57
N ASP A 149 -3.45 -1.21 14.72
CA ASP A 149 -3.98 0.01 15.35
C ASP A 149 -4.20 1.14 14.33
N LEU A 150 -4.47 0.79 13.06
CA LEU A 150 -4.77 1.79 12.04
C LEU A 150 -6.11 2.46 12.37
N TYR A 151 -6.09 3.77 12.54
CA TYR A 151 -7.31 4.52 12.88
C TYR A 151 -7.61 5.63 11.86
N THR A 152 -8.87 6.08 11.83
CA THR A 152 -9.28 7.21 10.98
C THR A 152 -9.03 8.52 11.71
N LYS A 153 -8.22 9.40 11.11
CA LYS A 153 -8.05 10.77 11.59
C LYS A 153 -9.04 11.67 10.86
N SER A 154 -9.90 12.35 11.63
CA SER A 154 -10.93 13.22 11.04
C SER A 154 -10.30 14.39 10.31
N THR A 155 -10.65 14.57 9.03
CA THR A 155 -10.30 15.77 8.27
C THR A 155 -11.26 16.89 8.69
N PRO A 156 -10.77 18.11 9.01
CA PRO A 156 -11.67 19.24 9.25
C PRO A 156 -12.56 19.45 8.01
N PRO A 157 -13.86 19.76 8.19
CA PRO A 157 -14.77 19.96 7.06
C PRO A 157 -14.23 21.08 6.16
N ILE A 158 -14.23 20.85 4.84
CA ILE A 158 -13.86 21.88 3.87
C ILE A 158 -14.82 23.06 4.07
N PRO A 159 -14.33 24.29 4.31
CA PRO A 159 -15.19 25.44 4.46
C PRO A 159 -16.00 25.63 3.17
N ASN A 160 -17.32 25.53 3.29
CA ASN A 160 -18.26 25.72 2.19
C ASN A 160 -18.36 27.21 1.88
N THR A 161 -17.34 27.78 1.22
CA THR A 161 -17.43 29.15 0.72
C THR A 161 -18.31 29.15 -0.52
N ARG A 162 -19.60 29.50 -0.35
CA ARG A 162 -20.45 29.89 -1.47
C ARG A 162 -19.73 31.03 -2.22
N PRO A 163 -19.45 30.91 -3.53
CA PRO A 163 -18.94 32.03 -4.30
C PRO A 163 -19.90 33.21 -4.12
N LYS A 164 -19.39 34.38 -3.71
CA LYS A 164 -20.21 35.59 -3.71
C LYS A 164 -20.63 35.90 -5.16
N PRO A 165 -21.91 36.23 -5.40
CA PRO A 165 -22.39 36.63 -6.72
C PRO A 165 -21.71 37.91 -7.20
#